data_AF-A0A7J2TLW3-F1
#
_entry.id   AF-A0A7J2TLW3-F1
#
_cell.length_a   1.000
_cell.length_b   1.000
_cell.length_c   1.000
_cell.angle_alpha   90.00
_cell.angle_beta   90.00
_cell.angle_gamma   90.00
#
_symmetry.space_group_name_H-M   'P 1'
#
loop_
_entity.id
_entity.type
_entity.pdbx_description
1 polymer ?
#
loop_
_entity_poly.entity_id
_entity_poly.type
_entity_poly.pdbx_seq_one_letter_code
_entity_poly.pdbx_strand_id
1 'polypeptide(L)'
;MLDFHVHSNYSDGSASVLQIAKKAKERGIKKLAIVDHSIELSFGLDEKKAKMRQEEIELAKEIYGIRIYSGIECGINSFGEIFLPDFDFDLIIASVHEDALNYFDRIIKCIDGNEVHVIGHLLSDMFEFSRNEKLEEILLDRLEELEIALELNSNHRCPPDDFLMKCTDRNLKISIGSDAHRLEKVGKVDWSLEKAKKYFWRAKILEL
;
A
#
# COMPACT_ATOMS: atom_id res chain seq x y z
N MET A 1 11.08 -11.23 -6.29
CA MET A 1 10.59 -9.83 -6.33
C MET A 1 9.25 -9.76 -5.61
N LEU A 2 8.93 -8.62 -4.99
CA LEU A 2 7.70 -8.38 -4.22
C LEU A 2 6.99 -7.18 -4.85
N ASP A 3 5.66 -7.18 -4.80
CA ASP A 3 4.84 -6.04 -5.19
C ASP A 3 3.51 -6.09 -4.42
N PHE A 4 3.37 -5.24 -3.41
CA PHE A 4 2.25 -5.27 -2.47
C PHE A 4 1.22 -4.17 -2.73
N HIS A 5 1.27 -3.50 -3.88
CA HIS A 5 0.30 -2.47 -4.23
C HIS A 5 0.04 -2.49 -5.74
N VAL A 6 -1.03 -3.19 -6.13
CA VAL A 6 -1.46 -3.35 -7.53
C VAL A 6 -2.97 -3.28 -7.60
N HIS A 7 -3.50 -2.48 -8.51
CA HIS A 7 -4.93 -2.27 -8.72
C HIS A 7 -5.44 -3.11 -9.89
N SER A 8 -6.66 -3.63 -9.75
CA SER A 8 -7.34 -4.45 -10.76
C SER A 8 -8.56 -3.73 -11.31
N ASN A 9 -9.23 -4.35 -12.28
CA ASN A 9 -10.49 -3.86 -12.84
C ASN A 9 -11.69 -3.97 -11.88
N TYR A 10 -11.47 -4.34 -10.62
CA TYR A 10 -12.49 -4.28 -9.58
C TYR A 10 -12.62 -2.88 -8.96
N SER A 11 -11.61 -2.02 -9.12
CA SER A 11 -11.66 -0.59 -8.83
C SER A 11 -11.34 0.23 -10.10
N ASP A 12 -10.16 0.86 -10.18
CA ASP A 12 -9.75 1.76 -11.26
C ASP A 12 -8.54 1.24 -12.07
N GLY A 13 -8.03 0.05 -11.75
CA GLY A 13 -7.06 -0.66 -12.57
C GLY A 13 -7.66 -1.14 -13.91
N SER A 14 -6.83 -1.25 -14.94
CA SER A 14 -7.30 -1.61 -16.28
C SER A 14 -7.26 -3.12 -16.60
N ALA A 15 -6.71 -3.94 -15.71
CA ALA A 15 -6.41 -5.35 -15.95
C ALA A 15 -7.14 -6.27 -14.98
N SER A 16 -7.54 -7.45 -15.44
CA SER A 16 -8.13 -8.47 -14.56
C SER A 16 -7.10 -9.11 -13.63
N VAL A 17 -7.56 -9.73 -12.54
CA VAL A 17 -6.72 -10.47 -11.60
C VAL A 17 -5.88 -11.54 -12.31
N LEU A 18 -6.47 -12.28 -13.25
CA LEU A 18 -5.76 -13.28 -14.04
C LEU A 18 -4.65 -12.69 -14.93
N GLN A 19 -4.89 -11.53 -15.55
CA GLN A 19 -3.87 -10.84 -16.35
C GLN A 19 -2.72 -10.36 -15.47
N ILE A 20 -3.04 -9.75 -14.33
CA ILE A 20 -2.07 -9.31 -13.32
C ILE A 20 -1.22 -10.49 -12.83
N ALA A 21 -1.85 -11.61 -12.46
CA ALA A 21 -1.16 -12.80 -11.99
C ALA A 21 -0.23 -13.42 -13.06
N LYS A 22 -0.70 -13.50 -14.31
CA LYS A 22 0.14 -13.92 -15.44
C LYS A 22 1.38 -13.03 -15.55
N LYS A 23 1.19 -11.71 -15.48
CA LYS A 23 2.29 -10.74 -15.59
C LYS A 23 3.27 -10.85 -14.44
N ALA A 24 2.76 -11.05 -13.23
CA ALA A 24 3.57 -11.27 -12.04
C ALA A 24 4.44 -12.51 -12.18
N LYS A 25 3.89 -13.62 -12.69
CA LYS A 25 4.64 -14.85 -13.02
C LYS A 25 5.74 -14.60 -14.06
N GLU A 26 5.40 -13.93 -15.17
CA GLU A 26 6.37 -13.57 -16.23
C GLU A 26 7.55 -12.74 -15.70
N ARG A 27 7.30 -11.90 -14.68
CA ARG A 27 8.31 -11.04 -14.05
C ARG A 27 9.03 -11.68 -12.87
N GLY A 28 8.70 -12.92 -12.49
CA GLY A 28 9.30 -13.59 -11.33
C GLY A 28 8.95 -12.92 -9.99
N ILE A 29 7.77 -12.29 -9.91
CA ILE A 29 7.20 -11.81 -8.64
C ILE A 29 6.80 -13.04 -7.82
N LYS A 30 7.30 -13.11 -6.58
CA LYS A 30 7.10 -14.25 -5.67
C LYS A 30 5.90 -14.05 -4.75
N LYS A 31 5.67 -12.79 -4.35
CA LYS A 31 4.58 -12.35 -3.50
C LYS A 31 3.97 -11.10 -4.11
N LEU A 32 2.66 -11.13 -4.32
CA LEU A 32 1.88 -10.08 -4.95
C LEU A 32 0.71 -9.75 -4.04
N ALA A 33 0.35 -8.48 -3.84
CA ALA A 33 -0.96 -8.13 -3.31
C ALA A 33 -1.77 -7.39 -4.38
N ILE A 34 -3.06 -7.70 -4.46
CA ILE A 34 -4.02 -6.96 -5.28
C ILE A 34 -4.87 -6.15 -4.31
N VAL A 35 -4.80 -4.82 -4.43
CA VAL A 35 -5.14 -3.87 -3.36
C VAL A 35 -6.04 -2.76 -3.89
N ASP A 36 -7.16 -3.16 -4.51
CA ASP A 36 -8.17 -2.24 -5.03
C ASP A 36 -8.72 -1.28 -3.96
N HIS A 37 -9.16 -0.10 -4.41
CA HIS A 37 -9.77 0.93 -3.56
C HIS A 37 -11.05 0.47 -2.84
N SER A 38 -11.30 1.04 -1.66
CA SER A 38 -12.48 0.78 -0.85
C SER A 38 -13.69 1.69 -1.18
N ILE A 39 -14.79 1.50 -0.47
CA ILE A 39 -16.14 2.04 -0.72
C ILE A 39 -16.27 3.57 -0.59
N GLU A 40 -15.27 4.26 -0.04
CA GLU A 40 -15.21 5.72 -0.06
C GLU A 40 -15.17 6.27 -1.49
N LEU A 41 -14.70 5.46 -2.45
CA LEU A 41 -14.80 5.73 -3.87
C LEU A 41 -15.98 4.94 -4.46
N SER A 42 -16.80 5.60 -5.29
CA SER A 42 -18.01 5.00 -5.87
C SER A 42 -17.73 3.77 -6.75
N PHE A 43 -16.50 3.63 -7.24
CA PHE A 43 -16.04 2.48 -8.02
C PHE A 43 -15.29 1.44 -7.20
N GLY A 44 -15.04 1.67 -5.91
CA GLY A 44 -14.30 0.77 -5.03
C GLY A 44 -15.02 -0.54 -4.70
N LEU A 45 -14.36 -1.36 -3.90
CA LEU A 45 -14.82 -2.68 -3.46
C LEU A 45 -15.90 -2.59 -2.40
N ASP A 46 -17.13 -2.95 -2.77
CA ASP A 46 -18.10 -3.43 -1.79
C ASP A 46 -17.84 -4.91 -1.43
N GLU A 47 -18.58 -5.43 -0.44
CA GLU A 47 -18.50 -6.83 -0.01
C GLU A 47 -18.67 -7.82 -1.17
N LYS A 48 -19.58 -7.53 -2.10
CA LYS A 48 -19.87 -8.42 -3.23
C LYS A 48 -18.68 -8.47 -4.20
N LYS A 49 -18.13 -7.31 -4.57
CA LYS A 49 -16.94 -7.22 -5.42
C LYS A 49 -15.74 -7.88 -4.75
N ALA A 50 -15.55 -7.69 -3.45
CA ALA A 50 -14.45 -8.32 -2.69
C ALA A 50 -14.52 -9.85 -2.78
N LYS A 51 -15.71 -10.45 -2.60
CA LYS A 51 -15.92 -11.90 -2.75
C LYS A 51 -15.63 -12.39 -4.16
N MET A 52 -16.10 -11.68 -5.19
CA MET A 52 -15.83 -12.03 -6.60
C MET A 52 -14.33 -11.94 -6.93
N ARG A 53 -13.65 -10.89 -6.47
CA ARG A 53 -12.20 -10.74 -6.65
C ARG A 53 -11.44 -11.85 -5.92
N GLN A 54 -11.89 -12.26 -4.74
CA GLN A 54 -11.28 -13.37 -4.01
C GLN A 54 -11.33 -14.68 -4.81
N GLU A 55 -12.46 -15.00 -5.44
CA GLU A 55 -12.59 -16.18 -6.30
C GLU A 55 -11.58 -16.13 -7.48
N GLU A 56 -11.41 -14.97 -8.11
CA GLU A 56 -10.39 -14.80 -9.16
C GLU A 56 -8.96 -14.90 -8.63
N ILE A 57 -8.70 -14.43 -7.41
CA ILE A 57 -7.39 -14.55 -6.75
C ILE A 57 -7.08 -16.03 -6.49
N GLU A 58 -8.02 -16.82 -5.99
CA GLU A 58 -7.81 -18.26 -5.75
C GLU A 58 -7.57 -19.02 -7.06
N LEU A 59 -8.34 -18.72 -8.11
CA LEU A 59 -8.10 -19.28 -9.44
C LEU A 59 -6.72 -18.90 -10.00
N ALA A 60 -6.31 -17.64 -9.83
CA ALA A 60 -5.01 -17.17 -10.27
C ALA A 60 -3.86 -17.85 -9.53
N LYS A 61 -4.00 -18.10 -8.22
CA LYS A 61 -3.04 -18.89 -7.43
C LYS A 61 -2.90 -20.30 -8.00
N GLU A 62 -4.01 -20.96 -8.31
CA GLU A 62 -4.02 -22.32 -8.89
C GLU A 62 -3.33 -22.38 -10.26
N ILE A 63 -3.70 -21.48 -11.19
CA ILE A 63 -3.18 -21.48 -12.56
C ILE A 63 -1.70 -21.12 -12.61
N TYR A 64 -1.29 -20.10 -11.85
CA TYR A 64 0.03 -19.51 -12.00
C TYR A 64 1.04 -20.00 -10.95
N GLY A 65 0.59 -20.53 -9.82
CA GLY A 65 1.46 -21.01 -8.73
C GLY A 65 2.21 -19.87 -8.04
N ILE A 66 1.59 -18.69 -7.93
CA ILE A 66 2.17 -17.51 -7.28
C ILE A 66 1.41 -17.21 -5.97
N ARG A 67 2.10 -16.62 -4.98
CA ARG A 67 1.46 -16.18 -3.74
C ARG A 67 0.82 -14.81 -3.97
N ILE A 68 -0.50 -14.75 -3.91
CA ILE A 68 -1.31 -13.54 -4.07
C ILE A 68 -2.03 -13.27 -2.75
N TYR A 69 -1.97 -12.05 -2.25
CA TYR A 69 -2.71 -11.58 -1.07
C TYR A 69 -3.89 -10.71 -1.53
N SER A 70 -5.04 -10.91 -0.91
CA SER A 70 -6.22 -10.08 -1.11
C SER A 70 -6.12 -8.86 -0.22
N GLY A 71 -5.86 -7.69 -0.80
CA GLY A 71 -5.68 -6.45 -0.07
C GLY A 71 -6.73 -5.40 -0.39
N ILE A 72 -6.78 -4.35 0.41
CA ILE A 72 -7.63 -3.18 0.16
C ILE A 72 -6.86 -1.89 0.43
N GLU A 73 -7.05 -0.88 -0.42
CA GLU A 73 -6.56 0.47 -0.17
C GLU A 73 -7.73 1.35 0.29
N CYS A 74 -7.65 1.83 1.53
CA CYS A 74 -8.63 2.72 2.12
C CYS A 74 -8.11 4.16 2.14
N GLY A 75 -8.92 5.06 1.60
CA GLY A 75 -8.80 6.49 1.88
C GLY A 75 -9.07 6.77 3.36
N ILE A 76 -8.07 7.31 4.06
CA ILE A 76 -8.23 7.86 5.42
C ILE A 76 -9.05 9.13 5.24
N ASN A 77 -10.19 9.32 5.91
CA ASN A 77 -11.02 10.55 5.85
C ASN A 77 -10.46 11.68 6.74
N SER A 78 -11.01 12.91 6.67
CA SER A 78 -10.49 14.08 7.41
C SER A 78 -10.50 13.93 8.94
N PHE A 79 -11.27 12.97 9.45
CA PHE A 79 -11.35 12.59 10.85
C PHE A 79 -10.43 11.41 11.23
N GLY A 80 -9.62 10.90 10.31
CA GLY A 80 -8.73 9.76 10.55
C GLY A 80 -9.44 8.40 10.55
N GLU A 81 -10.60 8.28 9.91
CA GLU A 81 -11.34 7.01 9.82
C GLU A 81 -11.12 6.39 8.44
N ILE A 82 -11.15 5.05 8.37
CA ILE A 82 -11.19 4.29 7.12
C ILE A 82 -12.51 3.52 7.04
N PHE A 83 -12.96 3.26 5.82
CA PHE A 83 -14.15 2.45 5.58
C PHE A 83 -13.73 1.14 4.95
N LEU A 84 -14.11 0.03 5.58
CA LEU A 84 -13.87 -1.32 5.09
C LEU A 84 -15.23 -1.97 4.74
N PRO A 85 -15.34 -2.68 3.60
CA PRO A 85 -16.46 -3.58 3.39
C PRO A 85 -16.38 -4.76 4.37
N ASP A 86 -17.51 -5.44 4.60
CA ASP A 86 -17.59 -6.64 5.46
C ASP A 86 -16.92 -7.86 4.80
N PHE A 87 -15.59 -7.82 4.72
CA PHE A 87 -14.74 -8.82 4.10
C PHE A 87 -13.38 -8.85 4.80
N ASP A 88 -12.84 -10.06 5.00
CA ASP A 88 -11.54 -10.26 5.66
C ASP A 88 -10.40 -10.18 4.64
N PHE A 89 -9.58 -9.13 4.74
CA PHE A 89 -8.45 -8.89 3.83
C PHE A 89 -7.12 -9.30 4.45
N ASP A 90 -6.25 -9.89 3.64
CA ASP A 90 -4.87 -10.25 4.03
C ASP A 90 -4.00 -8.99 4.27
N LEU A 91 -4.36 -7.85 3.68
CA LEU A 91 -3.58 -6.62 3.69
C LEU A 91 -4.49 -5.38 3.64
N ILE A 92 -4.24 -4.40 4.51
CA ILE A 92 -4.96 -3.12 4.55
C ILE A 92 -3.93 -2.01 4.41
N ILE A 93 -4.02 -1.27 3.31
CA ILE A 93 -3.24 -0.06 3.06
C ILE A 93 -4.13 1.15 3.34
N ALA A 94 -3.66 2.09 4.15
CA ALA A 94 -4.37 3.34 4.41
C ALA A 94 -3.60 4.52 3.82
N SER A 95 -4.30 5.38 3.08
CA SER A 95 -3.72 6.45 2.27
C SER A 95 -4.53 7.75 2.38
N VAL A 96 -3.89 8.91 2.18
CA VAL A 96 -4.61 10.19 2.05
C VAL A 96 -4.71 10.53 0.57
N HIS A 97 -5.94 10.66 0.03
CA HIS A 97 -6.19 10.88 -1.39
C HIS A 97 -6.72 12.30 -1.72
N GLU A 98 -6.38 13.28 -0.89
CA GLU A 98 -6.79 14.67 -1.07
C GLU A 98 -5.81 15.63 -0.38
N ASP A 99 -5.90 16.91 -0.74
CA ASP A 99 -5.19 17.98 -0.04
C ASP A 99 -5.62 18.03 1.43
N ALA A 100 -4.65 18.16 2.34
CA ALA A 100 -4.92 18.02 3.77
C ALA A 100 -4.11 19.01 4.62
N LEU A 101 -4.82 19.89 5.32
CA LEU A 101 -4.22 20.80 6.32
C LEU A 101 -3.76 20.07 7.58
N ASN A 102 -4.44 18.98 7.96
CA ASN A 102 -4.18 18.17 9.14
C ASN A 102 -3.55 16.80 8.81
N TYR A 103 -2.75 16.72 7.74
CA TYR A 103 -2.22 15.49 7.15
C TYR A 103 -1.68 14.49 8.18
N PHE A 104 -0.74 14.90 9.03
CA PHE A 104 -0.13 14.01 10.02
C PHE A 104 -1.08 13.62 11.14
N ASP A 105 -1.83 14.57 11.70
CA ASP A 105 -2.79 14.29 12.79
C ASP A 105 -3.85 13.27 12.34
N ARG A 106 -4.31 13.39 11.08
CA ARG A 106 -5.25 12.47 10.44
C ARG A 106 -4.67 11.07 10.31
N ILE A 107 -3.42 10.94 9.85
CA ILE A 107 -2.75 9.64 9.70
C ILE A 107 -2.51 9.00 11.08
N ILE A 108 -2.00 9.76 12.05
CA ILE A 108 -1.75 9.28 13.42
C ILE A 108 -3.04 8.78 14.05
N LYS A 109 -4.13 9.56 13.94
CA LYS A 109 -5.44 9.13 14.42
C LYS A 109 -5.95 7.86 13.74
N CYS A 110 -5.68 7.69 12.44
CA CYS A 110 -6.04 6.49 11.71
C CYS A 110 -5.33 5.25 12.25
N ILE A 111 -4.00 5.29 12.39
CA ILE A 111 -3.22 4.14 12.84
C ILE A 111 -3.47 3.79 14.31
N ASP A 112 -3.86 4.77 15.13
CA ASP A 112 -4.21 4.54 16.54
C ASP A 112 -5.60 3.93 16.73
N GLY A 113 -6.49 4.10 15.74
CA GLY A 113 -7.91 3.75 15.86
C GLY A 113 -8.39 2.59 14.99
N ASN A 114 -7.57 2.11 14.06
CA ASN A 114 -7.98 1.13 13.05
C ASN A 114 -6.92 0.05 12.83
N GLU A 115 -7.35 -1.12 12.37
CA GLU A 115 -6.43 -2.17 11.92
C GLU A 115 -5.87 -1.81 10.53
N VAL A 116 -4.62 -1.36 10.50
CA VAL A 116 -3.90 -0.97 9.29
C VAL A 116 -2.56 -1.69 9.25
N HIS A 117 -2.18 -2.18 8.09
CA HIS A 117 -0.92 -2.90 7.90
C HIS A 117 0.16 -2.02 7.27
N VAL A 118 -0.24 -1.08 6.42
CA VAL A 118 0.66 -0.22 5.65
C VAL A 118 0.08 1.20 5.55
N ILE A 119 0.94 2.21 5.69
CA ILE A 119 0.61 3.56 5.21
C ILE A 119 1.09 3.72 3.76
N GLY A 120 0.13 3.90 2.85
CA GLY A 120 0.35 4.01 1.41
C GLY A 120 0.87 5.39 1.00
N HIS A 121 1.75 5.39 0.00
CA HIS A 121 2.36 6.55 -0.68
C HIS A 121 2.56 7.82 0.19
N LEU A 122 3.05 7.61 1.42
CA LEU A 122 3.24 8.67 2.42
C LEU A 122 4.11 9.81 1.88
N LEU A 123 3.66 11.06 2.09
CA LEU A 123 4.28 12.28 1.57
C LEU A 123 4.38 12.36 0.03
N SER A 124 3.47 11.70 -0.70
CA SER A 124 3.33 11.85 -2.16
C SER A 124 3.03 13.29 -2.54
N ASP A 125 3.68 13.80 -3.59
CA ASP A 125 3.48 15.14 -4.13
C ASP A 125 2.20 15.28 -4.99
N MET A 126 1.37 14.23 -5.04
CA MET A 126 0.05 14.27 -5.66
C MET A 126 -0.93 15.23 -4.99
N PHE A 127 -0.74 15.49 -3.69
CA PHE A 127 -1.66 16.26 -2.87
C PHE A 127 -0.93 17.33 -2.07
N GLU A 128 -1.59 18.45 -1.84
CA GLU A 128 -1.05 19.57 -1.08
C GLU A 128 -1.21 19.34 0.42
N PHE A 129 -0.10 19.40 1.15
CA PHE A 129 -0.05 19.40 2.61
C PHE A 129 1.20 20.14 3.10
N SER A 130 1.23 20.46 4.39
CA SER A 130 2.41 21.08 5.02
C SER A 130 3.22 20.05 5.80
N ARG A 131 4.52 19.95 5.50
CA ARG A 131 5.46 19.15 6.29
C ARG A 131 5.70 19.75 7.66
N ASN A 132 5.88 18.89 8.66
CA ASN A 132 6.19 19.29 10.03
C ASN A 132 7.13 18.26 10.65
N GLU A 133 8.38 18.66 10.91
CA GLU A 133 9.40 17.73 11.38
C GLU A 133 9.03 17.02 12.68
N LYS A 134 8.37 17.72 13.62
CA LYS A 134 7.94 17.13 14.88
C LYS A 134 6.88 16.07 14.67
N LEU A 135 5.90 16.32 13.80
CA LEU A 135 4.85 15.36 13.51
C LEU A 135 5.36 14.17 12.68
N GLU A 136 6.37 14.37 11.84
CA GLU A 136 7.07 13.28 11.16
C GLU A 136 7.74 12.33 12.15
N GLU A 137 8.47 12.85 13.14
CA GLU A 137 9.10 12.00 14.17
C GLU A 137 8.04 11.24 14.98
N ILE A 138 6.95 11.91 15.38
CA ILE A 138 5.84 11.25 16.10
C ILE A 138 5.23 10.13 15.24
N LEU A 139 4.99 10.38 13.96
CA LEU A 139 4.45 9.37 13.06
C LEU A 139 5.41 8.17 12.96
N LEU A 140 6.71 8.40 12.79
CA LEU A 140 7.70 7.33 12.74
C LEU A 140 7.74 6.50 14.03
N ASP A 141 7.66 7.15 15.20
CA ASP A 141 7.57 6.46 16.50
C ASP A 141 6.33 5.55 16.54
N ARG A 142 5.15 6.05 16.12
CA ARG A 142 3.92 5.26 16.10
C ARG A 142 3.97 4.09 15.10
N LEU A 143 4.54 4.28 13.91
CA LEU A 143 4.70 3.19 12.94
C LEU A 143 5.58 2.06 13.48
N GLU A 144 6.65 2.41 14.21
CA GLU A 144 7.53 1.44 14.86
C GLU A 144 6.83 0.71 16.01
N GLU A 145 6.15 1.44 16.90
CA GLU A 145 5.43 0.88 18.05
C GLU A 145 4.28 -0.06 17.66
N LEU A 146 3.50 0.33 16.65
CA LEU A 146 2.37 -0.44 16.14
C LEU A 146 2.78 -1.50 15.11
N GLU A 147 4.07 -1.55 14.77
CA GLU A 147 4.64 -2.36 13.71
C GLU A 147 3.91 -2.23 12.34
N ILE A 148 3.46 -1.01 12.02
CA ILE A 148 2.82 -0.68 10.74
C ILE A 148 3.89 -0.37 9.71
N ALA A 149 3.78 -0.94 8.52
CA ALA A 149 4.78 -0.76 7.49
C ALA A 149 4.65 0.60 6.79
N LEU A 150 5.80 1.22 6.52
CA LEU A 150 5.91 2.36 5.62
C LEU A 150 5.99 1.87 4.16
N GLU A 151 5.10 2.32 3.28
CA GLU A 151 5.24 2.03 1.86
C GLU A 151 6.38 2.81 1.21
N LEU A 152 7.19 2.13 0.40
CA LEU A 152 8.00 2.73 -0.64
C LEU A 152 7.28 2.55 -1.97
N ASN A 153 6.73 3.63 -2.52
CA ASN A 153 5.87 3.60 -3.70
C ASN A 153 6.65 4.02 -4.96
N SER A 154 6.77 3.12 -5.95
CA SER A 154 7.56 3.39 -7.16
C SER A 154 6.87 4.25 -8.20
N ASN A 155 5.54 4.34 -8.18
CA ASN A 155 4.79 5.19 -9.11
C ASN A 155 4.91 6.66 -8.71
N HIS A 156 4.69 6.93 -7.42
CA HIS A 156 4.73 8.28 -6.85
C HIS A 156 6.12 8.69 -6.36
N ARG A 157 7.06 7.73 -6.24
CA ARG A 157 8.44 7.95 -5.79
C ARG A 157 8.50 8.65 -4.43
N CYS A 158 7.70 8.16 -3.50
CA CYS A 158 7.58 8.67 -2.13
C CYS A 158 7.80 7.54 -1.10
N PRO A 159 8.18 7.88 0.14
CA PRO A 159 8.50 9.24 0.66
C PRO A 159 9.80 9.85 0.10
N PRO A 160 10.03 11.18 0.27
CA PRO A 160 11.25 11.86 -0.18
C PRO A 160 12.50 11.48 0.64
N ASP A 161 13.68 11.67 0.04
CA ASP A 161 14.97 11.20 0.59
C ASP A 161 15.29 11.75 1.98
N ASP A 162 14.91 12.98 2.29
CA ASP A 162 15.17 13.59 3.59
C ASP A 162 14.28 13.02 4.71
N PHE A 163 13.06 12.59 4.39
CA PHE A 163 12.23 11.80 5.31
C PHE A 163 12.79 10.39 5.49
N LEU A 164 13.22 9.73 4.40
CA LEU A 164 13.81 8.39 4.46
C LEU A 164 15.12 8.35 5.25
N MET A 165 15.90 9.44 5.26
CA MET A 165 17.07 9.58 6.13
C MET A 165 16.72 9.40 7.61
N LYS A 166 15.59 9.96 8.07
CA LYS A 166 15.11 9.82 9.46
C LYS A 166 14.75 8.38 9.83
N CYS A 167 14.44 7.56 8.83
CA CYS A 167 14.04 6.17 9.01
C CYS A 167 15.23 5.21 9.22
N THR A 168 16.47 5.63 8.89
CA THR A 168 17.60 4.70 8.67
C THR A 168 18.04 3.95 9.94
N ASP A 169 17.92 4.58 11.09
CA ASP A 169 18.33 4.01 12.39
C ASP A 169 17.16 3.43 13.20
N ARG A 170 15.95 3.40 12.63
CA ARG A 170 14.72 2.92 13.28
C ARG A 170 14.40 1.48 12.88
N ASN A 171 13.74 0.73 13.75
CA ASN A 171 13.29 -0.63 13.46
C ASN A 171 11.90 -0.63 12.81
N LEU A 172 11.77 0.07 11.68
CA LEU A 172 10.54 0.17 10.91
C LEU A 172 10.33 -1.08 10.03
N LYS A 173 9.06 -1.42 9.79
CA LYS A 173 8.69 -2.32 8.69
C LYS A 173 8.53 -1.50 7.40
N ILE A 174 8.85 -2.11 6.25
CA ILE A 174 8.61 -1.49 4.94
C ILE A 174 7.77 -2.37 4.03
N SER A 175 6.92 -1.73 3.22
CA SER A 175 6.20 -2.34 2.10
C SER A 175 6.74 -1.83 0.77
N ILE A 176 6.69 -2.66 -0.28
CA ILE A 176 7.17 -2.34 -1.61
C ILE A 176 5.98 -2.36 -2.56
N GLY A 177 5.61 -1.20 -3.11
CA GLY A 177 4.46 -1.05 -4.00
C GLY A 177 4.84 -0.47 -5.37
N SER A 178 4.30 -1.04 -6.45
CA SER A 178 4.39 -0.45 -7.78
C SER A 178 3.26 0.52 -8.10
N ASP A 179 2.16 0.47 -7.33
CA ASP A 179 0.93 1.21 -7.54
C ASP A 179 0.33 1.02 -8.95
N ALA A 180 0.43 -0.21 -9.43
CA ALA A 180 0.15 -0.50 -10.83
C ALA A 180 -1.35 -0.52 -11.12
N HIS A 181 -1.82 0.52 -11.80
CA HIS A 181 -3.16 0.60 -12.40
C HIS A 181 -3.21 0.03 -13.84
N ARG A 182 -2.04 -0.28 -14.41
CA ARG A 182 -1.88 -0.83 -15.76
C ARG A 182 -0.94 -2.01 -15.75
N LEU A 183 -1.18 -2.98 -16.63
CA LEU A 183 -0.42 -4.24 -16.68
C LEU A 183 1.08 -4.03 -16.89
N GLU A 184 1.48 -2.98 -17.63
CA GLU A 184 2.90 -2.68 -17.88
C GLU A 184 3.65 -2.23 -16.61
N LYS A 185 2.91 -1.73 -15.61
CA LYS A 185 3.46 -1.23 -14.34
C LYS A 185 3.61 -2.32 -13.28
N VAL A 186 2.85 -3.42 -13.33
CA VAL A 186 2.93 -4.53 -12.35
C VAL A 186 4.36 -5.02 -12.16
N GLY A 187 4.94 -4.87 -10.98
CA GLY A 187 6.33 -5.23 -10.67
C GLY A 187 7.38 -4.20 -11.08
N LYS A 188 6.99 -2.99 -11.48
CA LYS A 188 7.90 -1.84 -11.66
C LYS A 188 8.21 -1.22 -10.30
N VAL A 189 8.98 -1.94 -9.49
CA VAL A 189 9.33 -1.57 -8.11
C VAL A 189 10.79 -1.12 -7.96
N ASP A 190 11.47 -0.80 -9.06
CA ASP A 190 12.91 -0.53 -9.08
C ASP A 190 13.29 0.61 -8.12
N TRP A 191 12.54 1.72 -8.14
CA TRP A 191 12.77 2.85 -7.25
C TRP A 191 12.62 2.44 -5.78
N SER A 192 11.56 1.71 -5.43
CA SER A 192 11.30 1.24 -4.08
C SER A 192 12.42 0.32 -3.58
N LEU A 193 12.92 -0.58 -4.43
CA LEU A 193 14.04 -1.47 -4.09
C LEU A 193 15.36 -0.71 -3.92
N GLU A 194 15.61 0.34 -4.71
CA GLU A 194 16.77 1.21 -4.54
C GLU A 194 16.71 1.96 -3.20
N LYS A 195 15.55 2.53 -2.84
CA LYS A 195 15.36 3.22 -1.56
C LYS A 195 15.46 2.27 -0.38
N ALA A 196 14.86 1.07 -0.48
CA ALA A 196 14.98 0.03 0.53
C ALA A 196 16.46 -0.33 0.80
N LYS A 197 17.26 -0.55 -0.25
CA LYS A 197 18.70 -0.83 -0.10
C LYS A 197 19.48 0.32 0.52
N LYS A 198 19.13 1.56 0.19
CA LYS A 198 19.84 2.76 0.65
C LYS A 198 19.54 3.09 2.12
N TYR A 199 18.27 3.01 2.52
CA TYR A 199 17.81 3.54 3.81
C TYR A 199 17.40 2.46 4.82
N PHE A 200 17.12 1.23 4.37
CA PHE A 200 16.47 0.21 5.21
C PHE A 200 17.28 -1.08 5.31
N TRP A 201 18.60 -0.97 5.35
CA TRP A 201 19.52 -2.11 5.43
C TRP A 201 19.39 -2.96 6.71
N ARG A 202 18.75 -2.43 7.76
CA ARG A 202 18.38 -3.13 9.01
C ARG A 202 16.88 -3.47 9.12
N ALA A 203 16.06 -2.93 8.22
CA ALA A 203 14.61 -3.01 8.36
C ALA A 203 14.08 -4.41 8.03
N LYS A 204 12.92 -4.72 8.59
CA LYS A 204 12.16 -5.91 8.20
C LYS A 204 11.26 -5.55 7.04
N ILE A 205 11.37 -6.30 5.94
CA ILE A 205 10.34 -6.24 4.89
C ILE A 205 9.06 -6.83 5.49
N LEU A 206 7.90 -6.23 5.17
CA LEU A 206 6.60 -6.76 5.56
C LEU A 206 6.47 -8.22 5.11
N GLU A 207 6.22 -9.10 6.07
CA GLU A 207 5.97 -10.52 5.85
C GLU A 207 4.53 -10.82 6.25
N LEU A 208 3.70 -11.10 5.25
CA LEU A 208 2.32 -11.59 5.37
C LEU A 208 2.28 -13.12 5.24
#